data_AF-A0A6J7JQ64-F1
#
_entry.id   AF-A0A6J7JQ64-F1
#
_cell.length_a   1.000
_cell.length_b   1.000
_cell.length_c   1.000
_cell.angle_alpha   90.00
_cell.angle_beta   90.00
_cell.angle_gamma   90.00
#
_symmetry.space_group_name_H-M   'P 1'
#
loop_
_entity.id
_entity.type
_entity.pdbx_description
1 polymer ?
#
loop_
_entity_poly.entity_id
_entity_poly.type
_entity_poly.pdbx_seq_one_letter_code
_entity_poly.pdbx_strand_id
1 'polypeptide(L)'
;MTGTSGDDDTTVSESGGTMQRLSGAARARPVDLAVLESHRLPGTEGWPDAGQGPFLESGEVVMWRYGHGIDPMRVVRDDARGLVAWLAEGTEQVGMAPVDGRSLREVPLAERFGVERGPVLRRWNGTGVLRIAPSGRPWSVWVFTEDDGTFAGHYVNLELTHRRSGDVTATRDLVLDLWLEPSGELWLKDADELEAAVGSGHCSSATAAEVHAAAEWARAELVDGAHWALDEEWRSWQPPADWTVPSLPDTEDVRAARSRTLSA
;
A
#
# COMPACT_ATOMS: atom_id res chain seq x y z
N MET A 1 27.03 -31.49 -17.34
CA MET A 1 25.59 -31.62 -17.09
C MET A 1 25.39 -31.55 -15.59
N THR A 2 25.01 -30.38 -15.11
CA THR A 2 24.59 -30.13 -13.74
C THR A 2 23.33 -29.29 -13.90
N GLY A 3 22.19 -29.98 -13.91
CA GLY A 3 20.89 -29.33 -13.96
C GLY A 3 20.65 -28.61 -12.64
N THR A 4 20.46 -27.30 -12.72
CA THR A 4 19.84 -26.50 -11.68
C THR A 4 18.33 -26.70 -11.79
N SER A 5 17.80 -27.65 -11.03
CA SER A 5 16.37 -27.71 -10.70
C SER A 5 16.09 -26.72 -9.57
N GLY A 6 15.18 -25.78 -9.79
CA GLY A 6 14.71 -24.82 -8.78
C GLY A 6 13.73 -23.82 -9.39
N ASP A 7 12.79 -24.36 -10.16
CA ASP A 7 11.66 -23.66 -10.76
C ASP A 7 10.57 -23.52 -9.68
N ASP A 8 10.90 -22.86 -8.57
CA ASP A 8 9.92 -22.68 -7.49
C ASP A 8 9.10 -21.43 -7.78
N ASP A 9 7.93 -21.65 -8.37
CA ASP A 9 6.95 -20.58 -8.64
C ASP A 9 6.34 -20.03 -7.35
N THR A 10 6.74 -20.52 -6.17
CA THR A 10 6.28 -20.04 -4.85
C THR A 10 7.45 -19.75 -3.91
N THR A 11 7.35 -18.67 -3.13
CA THR A 11 8.29 -18.33 -2.05
C THR A 11 7.59 -17.59 -0.91
N VAL A 12 8.31 -17.20 0.13
CA VAL A 12 7.82 -16.39 1.27
C VAL A 12 8.67 -15.13 1.38
N SER A 13 8.05 -13.95 1.46
CA SER A 13 8.78 -12.68 1.66
C SER A 13 9.39 -12.57 3.05
N GLU A 14 10.31 -11.62 3.23
CA GLU A 14 10.84 -11.25 4.55
C GLU A 14 9.75 -10.80 5.53
N SER A 15 8.67 -10.19 5.02
CA SER A 15 7.48 -9.84 5.80
C SER A 15 6.63 -11.06 6.21
N GLY A 16 6.97 -12.26 5.75
CA GLY A 16 6.28 -13.52 6.07
C GLY A 16 5.01 -13.78 5.25
N GLY A 17 4.86 -13.14 4.10
CA GLY A 17 3.72 -13.31 3.18
C GLY A 17 4.06 -14.27 2.05
N THR A 18 3.10 -15.10 1.63
CA THR A 18 3.29 -16.02 0.50
C THR A 18 3.41 -15.24 -0.80
N MET A 19 4.28 -15.69 -1.71
CA MET A 19 4.50 -15.09 -3.01
C MET A 19 4.44 -16.14 -4.11
N GLN A 20 3.78 -15.82 -5.22
CA GLN A 20 3.72 -16.67 -6.40
C GLN A 20 4.26 -15.92 -7.62
N ARG A 21 5.22 -16.51 -8.33
CA ARG A 21 5.80 -15.92 -9.54
C ARG A 21 4.75 -15.84 -10.65
N LEU A 22 4.61 -14.67 -11.26
CA LEU A 22 3.73 -14.44 -12.41
C LEU A 22 4.54 -14.52 -13.71
N SER A 23 4.01 -15.28 -14.67
CA SER A 23 4.62 -15.46 -15.99
C SER A 23 3.64 -15.20 -17.12
N GLY A 24 4.15 -14.99 -18.34
CA GLY A 24 3.34 -14.67 -19.53
C GLY A 24 2.92 -13.20 -19.63
N ALA A 25 1.89 -12.92 -20.42
CA ALA A 25 1.27 -11.59 -20.51
C ALA A 25 0.09 -11.47 -19.53
N ALA A 26 -0.20 -10.25 -19.08
CA ALA A 26 -1.37 -9.98 -18.27
C ALA A 26 -2.68 -10.36 -18.98
N ARG A 27 -3.69 -10.76 -18.20
CA ARG A 27 -5.04 -11.07 -18.68
C ARG A 27 -6.05 -10.11 -18.07
N ALA A 28 -5.81 -8.81 -18.28
CA ALA A 28 -6.67 -7.77 -17.77
C ALA A 28 -8.09 -7.84 -18.36
N ARG A 29 -9.08 -7.56 -17.51
CA ARG A 29 -10.48 -7.32 -17.87
C ARG A 29 -10.94 -6.03 -17.21
N PRO A 30 -12.06 -5.42 -17.64
CA PRO A 30 -12.68 -4.34 -16.88
C PRO A 30 -12.94 -4.77 -15.43
N VAL A 31 -12.53 -3.91 -14.49
CA VAL A 31 -12.74 -4.09 -13.04
C VAL A 31 -13.97 -3.28 -12.63
N ASP A 32 -14.88 -3.89 -11.88
CA ASP A 32 -16.01 -3.19 -11.28
C ASP A 32 -15.55 -2.50 -9.99
N LEU A 33 -15.13 -1.24 -10.13
CA LEU A 33 -14.69 -0.42 -9.00
C LEU A 33 -15.79 -0.21 -7.96
N ALA A 34 -17.08 -0.30 -8.32
CA ALA A 34 -18.16 -0.14 -7.36
C ALA A 34 -18.23 -1.32 -6.37
N VAL A 35 -17.86 -2.53 -6.81
CA VAL A 35 -17.73 -3.70 -5.93
C VAL A 35 -16.59 -3.49 -4.93
N LEU A 36 -15.43 -3.03 -5.39
CA LEU A 36 -14.29 -2.73 -4.50
C LEU A 36 -14.66 -1.61 -3.52
N GLU A 37 -15.30 -0.55 -4.01
CA GLU A 37 -15.70 0.62 -3.24
C GLU A 37 -16.64 0.30 -2.06
N SER A 38 -17.33 -0.84 -2.07
CA SER A 38 -18.10 -1.32 -0.92
C SER A 38 -17.24 -1.56 0.34
N HIS A 39 -15.92 -1.68 0.18
CA HIS A 39 -14.97 -1.74 1.29
C HIS A 39 -14.57 -0.38 1.84
N ARG A 40 -15.00 0.75 1.28
CA ARG A 40 -14.58 2.04 1.83
C ARG A 40 -15.12 2.23 3.25
N LEU A 41 -14.25 2.67 4.16
CA LEU A 41 -14.67 3.05 5.50
C LEU A 41 -15.40 4.40 5.48
N PRO A 42 -16.37 4.64 6.38
CA PRO A 42 -17.02 5.94 6.51
C PRO A 42 -16.02 7.07 6.78
N GLY A 43 -16.42 8.32 6.51
CA GLY A 43 -15.64 9.53 6.79
C GLY A 43 -14.98 10.18 5.57
N THR A 44 -15.27 9.67 4.38
CA THR A 44 -14.79 10.21 3.09
C THR A 44 -15.95 10.44 2.11
N GLU A 45 -17.18 10.47 2.62
CA GLU A 45 -18.37 10.76 1.83
C GLU A 45 -18.27 12.16 1.22
N GLY A 46 -18.51 12.26 -0.08
CA GLY A 46 -18.45 13.53 -0.81
C GLY A 46 -17.04 14.05 -1.08
N TRP A 47 -15.98 13.35 -0.65
CA TRP A 47 -14.63 13.69 -1.07
C TRP A 47 -14.48 13.40 -2.57
N PRO A 48 -13.89 14.33 -3.36
CA PRO A 48 -13.60 14.06 -4.75
C PRO A 48 -12.56 12.94 -4.90
N ASP A 49 -12.56 12.31 -6.07
CA ASP A 49 -11.48 11.41 -6.47
C ASP A 49 -10.17 12.20 -6.59
N ALA A 50 -9.05 11.57 -6.20
CA ALA A 50 -7.73 12.16 -6.34
C ALA A 50 -7.36 12.39 -7.83
N GLY A 51 -6.52 13.38 -8.10
CA GLY A 51 -6.21 13.84 -9.47
C GLY A 51 -6.98 15.08 -9.91
N GLN A 52 -7.79 15.65 -9.02
CA GLN A 52 -8.46 16.93 -9.21
C GLN A 52 -7.83 17.98 -8.28
N GLY A 53 -7.64 19.19 -8.81
CA GLY A 53 -7.10 20.30 -8.03
C GLY A 53 -8.06 20.83 -6.95
N PRO A 54 -7.59 21.67 -6.02
CA PRO A 54 -6.22 22.20 -5.95
C PRO A 54 -5.20 21.12 -5.57
N PHE A 55 -4.05 21.18 -6.21
CA PHE A 55 -2.91 20.32 -5.91
C PHE A 55 -2.06 20.94 -4.79
N LEU A 56 -1.40 20.10 -4.00
CA LEU A 56 -0.42 20.50 -3.00
C LEU A 56 0.92 20.76 -3.68
N GLU A 57 1.66 21.72 -3.16
CA GLU A 57 2.99 22.04 -3.61
C GLU A 57 4.01 21.01 -3.08
N SER A 58 5.14 20.90 -3.78
CA SER A 58 6.24 20.03 -3.34
C SER A 58 6.74 20.46 -1.95
N GLY A 59 6.94 19.49 -1.07
CA GLY A 59 7.36 19.68 0.32
C GLY A 59 6.22 19.90 1.31
N GLU A 60 4.99 20.18 0.84
CA GLU A 60 3.82 20.22 1.73
C GLU A 60 3.57 18.85 2.36
N VAL A 61 2.89 18.86 3.50
CA VAL A 61 2.57 17.63 4.23
C VAL A 61 1.20 17.13 3.75
N VAL A 62 1.13 15.83 3.48
CA VAL A 62 -0.13 15.12 3.21
C VAL A 62 -0.31 14.00 4.22
N MET A 63 -1.52 13.88 4.77
CA MET A 63 -1.91 12.74 5.58
C MET A 63 -2.43 11.64 4.67
N TRP A 64 -1.65 10.57 4.52
CA TRP A 64 -2.09 9.37 3.81
C TRP A 64 -2.86 8.47 4.77
N ARG A 65 -4.18 8.47 4.64
CA ARG A 65 -5.08 7.63 5.43
C ARG A 65 -5.30 6.30 4.73
N TYR A 66 -4.91 5.23 5.40
CA TYR A 66 -5.04 3.86 4.90
C TYR A 66 -5.97 3.09 5.83
N GLY A 67 -7.27 3.09 5.50
CA GLY A 67 -8.32 2.71 6.43
C GLY A 67 -8.28 3.58 7.69
N HIS A 68 -8.00 2.97 8.84
CA HIS A 68 -7.83 3.68 10.12
C HIS A 68 -6.40 4.19 10.35
N GLY A 69 -5.43 3.79 9.52
CA GLY A 69 -4.05 4.24 9.63
C GLY A 69 -3.87 5.69 9.17
N ILE A 70 -2.81 6.34 9.68
CA ILE A 70 -2.43 7.70 9.31
C ILE A 70 -0.91 7.74 9.14
N ASP A 71 -0.48 8.02 7.93
CA ASP A 71 0.93 8.17 7.56
C ASP A 71 1.19 9.63 7.14
N PRO A 72 1.89 10.43 7.98
CA PRO A 72 2.36 11.75 7.59
C PRO A 72 3.45 11.65 6.51
N MET A 73 3.24 12.28 5.36
CA MET A 73 4.18 12.22 4.24
C MET A 73 4.44 13.60 3.67
N ARG A 74 5.55 13.77 2.95
CA ARG A 74 5.82 14.97 2.16
C ARG A 74 5.43 14.76 0.71
N VAL A 75 4.75 15.74 0.13
CA VAL A 75 4.40 15.73 -1.29
C VAL A 75 5.66 15.93 -2.12
N VAL A 76 5.94 15.01 -3.03
CA VAL A 76 7.01 15.13 -4.03
C VAL A 76 6.45 15.78 -5.28
N ARG A 77 5.32 15.26 -5.75
CA ARG A 77 4.58 15.72 -6.92
C ARG A 77 3.10 15.49 -6.70
N ASP A 78 2.28 16.44 -7.10
CA ASP A 78 0.83 16.27 -7.06
C ASP A 78 0.22 17.01 -8.25
N ASP A 79 -0.39 16.25 -9.15
CA ASP A 79 -1.02 16.77 -10.34
C ASP A 79 -2.10 15.79 -10.87
N ALA A 80 -2.66 16.09 -12.04
CA ALA A 80 -3.72 15.30 -12.63
C ALA A 80 -3.32 13.84 -12.99
N ARG A 81 -2.01 13.51 -13.00
CA ARG A 81 -1.55 12.13 -13.21
C ARG A 81 -1.58 11.32 -11.92
N GLY A 82 -1.43 11.96 -10.75
CA GLY A 82 -1.40 11.28 -9.47
C GLY A 82 -0.59 12.02 -8.41
N LEU A 83 -0.65 11.47 -7.20
CA LEU A 83 0.13 11.92 -6.04
C LEU A 83 1.39 11.07 -5.91
N VAL A 84 2.54 11.72 -5.77
CA VAL A 84 3.79 11.11 -5.31
C VAL A 84 4.12 11.72 -3.96
N ALA A 85 4.24 10.88 -2.94
CA ALA A 85 4.54 11.30 -1.58
C ALA A 85 5.69 10.47 -1.00
N TRP A 86 6.49 11.09 -0.15
CA TRP A 86 7.60 10.46 0.54
C TRP A 86 7.30 10.27 2.01
N LEU A 87 7.38 9.02 2.49
CA LEU A 87 7.31 8.65 3.88
C LEU A 87 8.75 8.51 4.41
N ALA A 88 9.13 9.36 5.34
CA ALA A 88 10.48 9.37 5.88
C ALA A 88 10.75 8.19 6.82
N GLU A 89 12.01 7.77 6.90
CA GLU A 89 12.48 6.84 7.93
C GLU A 89 12.06 7.31 9.34
N GLY A 90 11.57 6.38 10.17
CA GLY A 90 11.23 6.66 11.55
C GLY A 90 9.99 7.52 11.77
N THR A 91 9.25 7.88 10.70
CA THR A 91 7.99 8.62 10.80
C THR A 91 7.04 7.94 11.78
N GLU A 92 6.51 8.70 12.74
CA GLU A 92 5.46 8.22 13.64
C GLU A 92 4.14 8.11 12.87
N GLN A 93 3.47 6.96 12.99
CA GLN A 93 2.26 6.62 12.26
C GLN A 93 1.19 6.15 13.23
N VAL A 94 -0.08 6.33 12.86
CA VAL A 94 -1.17 5.55 13.44
C VAL A 94 -1.30 4.26 12.65
N GLY A 95 -1.18 3.12 13.33
CA GLY A 95 -1.48 1.80 12.80
C GLY A 95 -2.56 1.11 13.61
N MET A 96 -2.90 -0.12 13.21
CA MET A 96 -3.84 -0.98 13.94
C MET A 96 -3.11 -2.24 14.42
N ALA A 97 -3.28 -2.60 15.69
CA ALA A 97 -2.70 -3.81 16.27
C ALA A 97 -3.76 -4.63 17.03
N PRO A 98 -3.64 -5.97 17.07
CA PRO A 98 -4.48 -6.82 17.90
C PRO A 98 -4.61 -6.31 19.33
N VAL A 99 -5.83 -6.34 19.87
CA VAL A 99 -6.06 -5.73 21.18
C VAL A 99 -5.43 -6.49 22.35
N ASP A 100 -5.10 -7.77 22.12
CA ASP A 100 -4.51 -8.71 23.06
C ASP A 100 -2.98 -8.62 23.17
N GLY A 101 -2.35 -7.68 22.45
CA GLY A 101 -0.92 -7.40 22.54
C GLY A 101 -0.03 -8.24 21.61
N ARG A 102 -0.59 -9.22 20.90
CA ARG A 102 0.14 -9.95 19.87
C ARG A 102 0.44 -9.05 18.67
N SER A 103 1.51 -9.34 17.95
CA SER A 103 1.69 -8.85 16.59
C SER A 103 0.67 -9.52 15.66
N LEU A 104 0.32 -8.84 14.56
CA LEU A 104 -0.68 -9.39 13.64
C LEU A 104 -0.24 -10.71 12.98
N ARG A 105 1.07 -10.90 12.78
CA ARG A 105 1.64 -12.11 12.17
C ARG A 105 1.60 -13.33 13.12
N GLU A 106 1.56 -13.11 14.43
CA GLU A 106 1.35 -14.18 15.43
C GLU A 106 -0.10 -14.66 15.48
N VAL A 107 -1.05 -13.91 14.92
CA VAL A 107 -2.43 -14.36 14.79
C VAL A 107 -2.50 -15.37 13.65
N PRO A 108 -3.03 -16.60 13.90
CA PRO A 108 -3.23 -17.59 12.86
C PRO A 108 -4.01 -17.00 11.68
N LEU A 109 -3.61 -17.33 10.45
CA LEU A 109 -4.15 -16.70 9.25
C LEU A 109 -5.69 -16.75 9.18
N ALA A 110 -6.28 -17.90 9.54
CA ALA A 110 -7.74 -18.10 9.55
C ALA A 110 -8.50 -17.16 10.51
N GLU A 111 -7.84 -16.61 11.53
CA GLU A 111 -8.43 -15.70 12.53
C GLU A 111 -8.01 -14.24 12.31
N ARG A 112 -6.97 -14.00 11.49
CA ARG A 112 -6.27 -12.72 11.36
C ARG A 112 -7.18 -11.57 10.93
N PHE A 113 -8.17 -11.85 10.10
CA PHE A 113 -9.12 -10.85 9.59
C PHE A 113 -10.31 -10.58 10.52
N GLY A 114 -10.52 -11.43 11.54
CA GLY A 114 -11.59 -11.30 12.52
C GLY A 114 -11.11 -10.84 13.91
N VAL A 115 -9.80 -10.83 14.17
CA VAL A 115 -9.25 -10.38 15.45
C VAL A 115 -9.57 -8.90 15.69
N GLU A 116 -10.00 -8.58 16.91
CA GLU A 116 -10.24 -7.20 17.31
C GLU A 116 -8.93 -6.42 17.32
N ARG A 117 -8.93 -5.22 16.71
CA ARG A 117 -7.75 -4.35 16.60
C ARG A 117 -8.04 -2.97 17.17
N GLY A 118 -7.06 -2.37 17.81
CA GLY A 118 -7.10 -1.00 18.30
C GLY A 118 -6.02 -0.13 17.66
N PRO A 119 -6.22 1.21 17.61
CA PRO A 119 -5.25 2.12 17.06
C PRO A 119 -4.02 2.19 17.97
N VAL A 120 -2.83 2.16 17.40
CA VAL A 120 -1.55 2.26 18.13
C VAL A 120 -0.61 3.19 17.39
N LEU A 121 0.26 3.87 18.12
CA LEU A 121 1.44 4.51 17.53
C LEU A 121 2.46 3.44 17.15
N ARG A 122 3.00 3.58 15.95
CA ARG A 122 4.14 2.82 15.44
C ARG A 122 5.10 3.78 14.74
N ARG A 123 6.28 3.29 14.39
CA ARG A 123 7.19 4.01 13.50
C ARG A 123 7.35 3.24 12.21
N TRP A 124 7.56 3.99 11.13
CA TRP A 124 8.03 3.41 9.87
C TRP A 124 9.41 2.80 10.10
N ASN A 125 9.57 1.53 9.74
CA ASN A 125 10.82 0.78 9.85
C ASN A 125 11.36 0.55 8.44
N GLY A 126 12.66 0.78 8.26
CA GLY A 126 13.32 0.73 6.96
C GLY A 126 13.57 2.13 6.39
N THR A 127 14.24 2.15 5.24
CA THR A 127 14.55 3.37 4.49
C THR A 127 13.27 4.15 4.14
N GLY A 128 13.41 5.46 3.93
CA GLY A 128 12.28 6.28 3.47
C GLY A 128 11.74 5.78 2.13
N VAL A 129 10.42 5.77 1.96
CA VAL A 129 9.74 5.14 0.81
C VAL A 129 8.94 6.18 0.02
N LEU A 130 9.05 6.17 -1.31
CA LEU A 130 8.11 6.87 -2.17
C LEU A 130 6.84 6.03 -2.32
N ARG A 131 5.67 6.65 -2.19
CA ARG A 131 4.39 6.08 -2.61
C ARG A 131 3.80 6.92 -3.73
N ILE A 132 3.46 6.24 -4.82
CA ILE A 132 2.97 6.82 -6.05
C ILE A 132 1.55 6.31 -6.25
N ALA A 133 0.54 7.15 -6.10
CA ALA A 133 -0.87 6.82 -6.37
C ALA A 133 -1.32 7.48 -7.68
N PRO A 134 -1.33 6.74 -8.82
CA PRO A 134 -1.89 7.26 -10.06
C PRO A 134 -3.38 7.58 -9.92
N SER A 135 -3.82 8.68 -10.54
CA SER A 135 -5.21 9.11 -10.46
C SER A 135 -6.16 8.08 -11.05
N GLY A 136 -7.24 7.77 -10.32
CA GLY A 136 -8.27 6.84 -10.78
C GLY A 136 -7.83 5.38 -10.85
N ARG A 137 -6.74 4.99 -10.18
CA ARG A 137 -6.28 3.60 -10.12
C ARG A 137 -6.47 2.99 -8.73
N PRO A 138 -6.90 1.72 -8.65
CA PRO A 138 -7.02 0.98 -7.40
C PRO A 138 -5.68 0.36 -6.98
N TRP A 139 -4.62 1.15 -7.01
CA TRP A 139 -3.30 0.78 -6.52
C TRP A 139 -2.43 2.01 -6.28
N SER A 140 -1.41 1.83 -5.44
CA SER A 140 -0.21 2.67 -5.44
C SER A 140 1.03 1.83 -5.67
N VAL A 141 2.08 2.47 -6.17
CA VAL A 141 3.41 1.89 -6.36
C VAL A 141 4.34 2.45 -5.30
N TRP A 142 4.95 1.59 -4.51
CA TRP A 142 5.93 1.98 -3.49
C TRP A 142 7.32 1.59 -3.97
N VAL A 143 8.27 2.53 -3.87
CA VAL A 143 9.64 2.36 -4.36
C VAL A 143 10.54 2.04 -3.16
N PHE A 144 11.00 0.80 -3.08
CA PHE A 144 11.84 0.34 -1.97
C PHE A 144 13.33 0.39 -2.35
N THR A 145 14.14 0.73 -1.35
CA THR A 145 15.61 0.69 -1.42
C THR A 145 16.18 -0.05 -0.22
N GLU A 146 17.29 -0.75 -0.43
CA GLU A 146 18.11 -1.34 0.62
C GLU A 146 18.77 -0.26 1.49
N ASP A 147 19.30 -0.67 2.66
CA ASP A 147 20.00 0.24 3.59
C ASP A 147 21.22 0.94 2.96
N ASP A 148 21.84 0.34 1.94
CA ASP A 148 22.95 0.92 1.19
C ASP A 148 22.51 1.86 0.05
N GLY A 149 21.21 2.06 -0.11
CA GLY A 149 20.58 2.90 -1.14
C GLY A 149 20.34 2.18 -2.47
N THR A 150 20.66 0.90 -2.58
CA THR A 150 20.38 0.11 -3.80
C THR A 150 18.88 -0.05 -4.00
N PHE A 151 18.42 0.08 -5.25
CA PHE A 151 17.01 -0.15 -5.59
C PHE A 151 16.62 -1.62 -5.37
N ALA A 152 15.63 -1.84 -4.49
CA ALA A 152 15.21 -3.17 -4.06
C ALA A 152 14.01 -3.71 -4.87
N GLY A 153 13.14 -2.83 -5.37
CA GLY A 153 11.97 -3.23 -6.15
C GLY A 153 10.81 -2.26 -6.05
N HIS A 154 9.77 -2.52 -6.84
CA HIS A 154 8.49 -1.84 -6.73
C HIS A 154 7.47 -2.75 -6.04
N TYR A 155 6.84 -2.25 -4.99
CA TYR A 155 5.68 -2.89 -4.36
C TYR A 155 4.42 -2.22 -4.90
N VAL A 156 3.58 -2.96 -5.62
CA VAL A 156 2.28 -2.46 -6.07
C VAL A 156 1.25 -2.86 -5.02
N ASN A 157 0.88 -1.89 -4.18
CA ASN A 157 -0.15 -2.09 -3.17
C ASN A 157 -1.53 -1.99 -3.83
N LEU A 158 -2.31 -3.07 -3.92
CA LEU A 158 -3.70 -2.93 -4.40
C LEU A 158 -4.56 -2.33 -3.29
N GLU A 159 -5.28 -1.28 -3.63
CA GLU A 159 -6.06 -0.50 -2.67
C GLU A 159 -7.23 0.18 -3.37
N LEU A 160 -8.14 0.76 -2.61
CA LEU A 160 -9.21 1.55 -3.23
C LEU A 160 -8.64 2.76 -3.99
N THR A 161 -9.35 3.19 -5.02
CA THR A 161 -9.02 4.47 -5.67
C THR A 161 -8.99 5.58 -4.63
N HIS A 162 -7.95 6.41 -4.66
CA HIS A 162 -7.79 7.48 -3.69
C HIS A 162 -8.91 8.51 -3.79
N ARG A 163 -9.49 8.87 -2.64
CA ARG A 163 -10.27 10.10 -2.48
C ARG A 163 -9.45 11.11 -1.72
N ARG A 164 -9.75 12.40 -1.93
CA ARG A 164 -8.95 13.47 -1.32
C ARG A 164 -9.78 14.64 -0.85
N SER A 165 -9.37 15.21 0.27
CA SER A 165 -9.89 16.48 0.77
C SER A 165 -8.74 17.27 1.40
N GLY A 166 -8.40 18.42 0.80
CA GLY A 166 -7.28 19.24 1.24
C GLY A 166 -5.95 18.48 1.28
N ASP A 167 -5.34 18.46 2.46
CA ASP A 167 -4.08 17.80 2.80
C ASP A 167 -4.24 16.33 3.23
N VAL A 168 -5.41 15.73 3.01
CA VAL A 168 -5.67 14.34 3.36
C VAL A 168 -6.05 13.54 2.11
N THR A 169 -5.33 12.45 1.87
CA THR A 169 -5.72 11.42 0.89
C THR A 169 -6.15 10.16 1.62
N ALA A 170 -7.19 9.48 1.14
CA ALA A 170 -7.78 8.33 1.81
C ALA A 170 -8.02 7.17 0.86
N THR A 171 -7.56 6.01 1.28
CA THR A 171 -7.66 4.73 0.59
C THR A 171 -7.86 3.59 1.60
N ARG A 172 -7.98 2.35 1.13
CA ARG A 172 -8.03 1.15 1.95
C ARG A 172 -7.40 -0.02 1.22
N ASP A 173 -6.63 -0.80 1.96
CA ASP A 173 -6.08 -2.09 1.54
C ASP A 173 -7.11 -3.00 0.85
N LEU A 174 -6.65 -3.68 -0.20
CA LEU A 174 -7.36 -4.77 -0.86
C LEU A 174 -6.66 -6.13 -0.68
N VAL A 175 -5.71 -6.23 0.26
CA VAL A 175 -5.01 -7.44 0.74
C VAL A 175 -3.97 -8.00 -0.22
N LEU A 176 -4.29 -8.04 -1.51
CA LEU A 176 -3.44 -8.63 -2.53
C LEU A 176 -2.46 -7.60 -3.08
N ASP A 177 -1.20 -7.97 -3.28
CA ASP A 177 -0.18 -7.05 -3.77
C ASP A 177 0.66 -7.65 -4.89
N LEU A 178 1.44 -6.82 -5.59
CA LEU A 178 2.48 -7.29 -6.50
C LEU A 178 3.85 -6.82 -6.04
N TRP A 179 4.86 -7.64 -6.27
CA TRP A 179 6.26 -7.28 -6.10
C TRP A 179 7.01 -7.44 -7.42
N LEU A 180 7.50 -6.33 -7.96
CA LEU A 180 8.31 -6.29 -9.16
C LEU A 180 9.77 -6.08 -8.76
N GLU A 181 10.57 -7.12 -8.95
CA GLU A 181 12.00 -7.09 -8.69
C GLU A 181 12.76 -6.21 -9.70
N PRO A 182 13.98 -5.74 -9.35
CA PRO A 182 14.87 -5.06 -10.28
C PRO A 182 15.24 -5.91 -11.51
N SER A 183 15.21 -7.23 -11.35
CA SER A 183 15.42 -8.22 -12.42
C SER A 183 14.31 -8.19 -13.48
N GLY A 184 13.13 -7.62 -13.15
CA GLY A 184 11.91 -7.69 -13.95
C GLY A 184 11.00 -8.86 -13.59
N GLU A 185 11.39 -9.72 -12.62
CA GLU A 185 10.52 -10.77 -12.13
C GLU A 185 9.35 -10.18 -11.33
N LEU A 186 8.14 -10.64 -11.65
CA LEU A 186 6.91 -10.17 -11.01
C LEU A 186 6.31 -11.28 -10.15
N TRP A 187 5.93 -10.91 -8.94
CA TRP A 187 5.36 -11.82 -7.96
C TRP A 187 4.00 -11.31 -7.49
N LEU A 188 3.03 -12.21 -7.39
CA LEU A 188 1.77 -12.00 -6.68
C LEU A 188 2.00 -12.29 -5.19
N LYS A 189 1.59 -11.39 -4.31
CA LYS A 189 1.74 -11.55 -2.85
C LYS A 189 0.39 -11.70 -2.17
N ASP A 190 0.38 -12.47 -1.08
CA ASP A 190 -0.70 -12.53 -0.09
C ASP A 190 -2.06 -13.02 -0.64
N ALA A 191 -2.01 -13.88 -1.68
CA ALA A 191 -3.19 -14.54 -2.23
C ALA A 191 -3.89 -15.46 -1.21
N ASP A 192 -3.11 -16.13 -0.35
CA ASP A 192 -3.59 -16.90 0.79
C ASP A 192 -4.27 -16.02 1.86
N GLU A 193 -3.79 -14.79 2.05
CA GLU A 193 -4.46 -13.82 2.91
C GLU A 193 -5.80 -13.36 2.34
N LEU A 194 -5.90 -13.13 1.03
CA LEU A 194 -7.17 -12.81 0.39
C LEU A 194 -8.17 -13.98 0.50
N GLU A 195 -7.72 -15.23 0.34
CA GLU A 195 -8.55 -16.42 0.57
C GLU A 195 -9.04 -16.50 2.03
N ALA A 196 -8.18 -16.21 3.00
CA ALA A 196 -8.55 -16.16 4.42
C ALA A 196 -9.52 -15.03 4.74
N ALA A 197 -9.38 -13.86 4.08
CA ALA A 197 -10.32 -12.75 4.20
C ALA A 197 -11.72 -13.12 3.69
N VAL A 198 -11.82 -13.90 2.60
CA VAL A 198 -13.10 -14.45 2.14
C VAL A 198 -13.64 -15.47 3.14
N GLY A 199 -12.80 -16.39 3.62
CA GLY A 199 -13.19 -17.44 4.57
C GLY A 199 -13.72 -16.92 5.90
N SER A 200 -13.22 -15.77 6.37
CA SER A 200 -13.69 -15.11 7.59
C SER A 200 -14.93 -14.22 7.38
N GLY A 201 -15.33 -13.98 6.13
CA GLY A 201 -16.38 -13.03 5.77
C GLY A 201 -15.95 -11.57 5.79
N HIS A 202 -14.65 -11.28 5.88
CA HIS A 202 -14.12 -9.92 5.77
C HIS A 202 -14.38 -9.30 4.40
N CYS A 203 -14.34 -10.10 3.33
CA CYS A 203 -14.76 -9.70 2.00
C CYS A 203 -15.58 -10.80 1.30
N SER A 204 -16.36 -10.41 0.30
CA SER A 204 -17.14 -11.35 -0.52
C SER A 204 -16.26 -11.99 -1.60
N SER A 205 -16.65 -13.16 -2.09
CA SER A 205 -16.00 -13.78 -3.25
C SER A 205 -16.03 -12.90 -4.51
N ALA A 206 -17.08 -12.09 -4.66
CA ALA A 206 -17.17 -11.10 -5.72
C ALA A 206 -16.12 -9.98 -5.55
N THR A 207 -15.88 -9.53 -4.33
CA THR A 207 -14.78 -8.58 -4.05
C THR A 207 -13.45 -9.19 -4.43
N ALA A 208 -13.15 -10.40 -3.92
CA ALA A 208 -11.87 -11.06 -4.21
C ALA A 208 -11.64 -11.26 -5.71
N ALA A 209 -12.69 -11.58 -6.48
CA ALA A 209 -12.60 -11.67 -7.94
C ALA A 209 -12.27 -10.33 -8.62
N GLU A 210 -12.76 -9.20 -8.09
CA GLU A 210 -12.38 -7.86 -8.57
C GLU A 210 -10.97 -7.45 -8.12
N VAL A 211 -10.51 -7.88 -6.94
CA VAL A 211 -9.13 -7.65 -6.48
C VAL A 211 -8.13 -8.38 -7.39
N HIS A 212 -8.38 -9.65 -7.73
CA HIS A 212 -7.54 -10.37 -8.71
C HIS A 212 -7.57 -9.71 -10.09
N ALA A 213 -8.71 -9.16 -10.52
CA ALA A 213 -8.79 -8.43 -11.77
C ALA A 213 -8.05 -7.10 -11.72
N ALA A 214 -8.04 -6.41 -10.58
CA ALA A 214 -7.22 -5.23 -10.34
C ALA A 214 -5.71 -5.56 -10.39
N ALA A 215 -5.29 -6.73 -9.90
CA ALA A 215 -3.92 -7.20 -10.02
C ALA A 215 -3.50 -7.39 -11.49
N GLU A 216 -4.33 -8.06 -12.29
CA GLU A 216 -4.08 -8.25 -13.72
C GLU A 216 -4.14 -6.92 -14.50
N TRP A 217 -5.00 -5.98 -14.10
CA TRP A 217 -5.03 -4.63 -14.66
C TRP A 217 -3.74 -3.87 -14.32
N ALA A 218 -3.31 -3.88 -13.06
CA ALA A 218 -2.07 -3.24 -12.63
C ALA A 218 -0.87 -3.81 -13.38
N ARG A 219 -0.79 -5.14 -13.55
CA ARG A 219 0.25 -5.79 -14.36
C ARG A 219 0.23 -5.32 -15.81
N ALA A 220 -0.94 -5.32 -16.45
CA ALA A 220 -1.08 -4.89 -17.85
C ALA A 220 -0.69 -3.42 -18.06
N GLU A 221 -1.08 -2.54 -17.14
CA GLU A 221 -0.85 -1.10 -17.28
C GLU A 221 0.57 -0.71 -16.83
N LEU A 222 0.98 -1.16 -15.64
CA LEU A 222 2.28 -0.80 -15.06
C LEU A 222 3.43 -1.50 -15.79
N VAL A 223 3.40 -2.83 -15.86
CA VAL A 223 4.54 -3.65 -16.31
C VAL A 223 4.55 -3.76 -17.83
N ASP A 224 3.46 -4.27 -18.41
CA ASP A 224 3.39 -4.48 -19.87
C ASP A 224 3.26 -3.15 -20.64
N GLY A 225 2.62 -2.15 -20.02
CA GLY A 225 2.35 -0.82 -20.59
C GLY A 225 3.41 0.25 -20.30
N ALA A 226 4.45 -0.07 -19.53
CA ALA A 226 5.50 0.86 -19.13
C ALA A 226 4.95 2.17 -18.52
N HIS A 227 4.10 2.06 -17.51
CA HIS A 227 3.49 3.21 -16.86
C HIS A 227 4.52 4.05 -16.10
N TRP A 228 4.29 5.37 -16.07
CA TRP A 228 5.22 6.34 -15.49
C TRP A 228 5.55 6.13 -14.01
N ALA A 229 4.68 5.44 -13.28
CA ALA A 229 4.92 5.12 -11.87
C ALA A 229 6.11 4.16 -11.67
N LEU A 230 6.60 3.52 -12.75
CA LEU A 230 7.79 2.66 -12.76
C LEU A 230 9.02 3.33 -13.42
N ASP A 231 8.91 4.61 -13.80
CA ASP A 231 9.99 5.35 -14.46
C ASP A 231 11.24 5.41 -13.58
N GLU A 232 12.41 5.40 -14.23
CA GLU A 232 13.73 5.44 -13.58
C GLU A 232 13.93 6.68 -12.70
N GLU A 233 13.18 7.76 -12.96
CA GLU A 233 13.22 8.98 -12.13
C GLU A 233 12.87 8.68 -10.66
N TRP A 234 11.96 7.74 -10.40
CA TRP A 234 11.55 7.42 -9.03
C TRP A 234 12.55 6.52 -8.32
N ARG A 235 13.29 5.69 -9.07
CA ARG A 235 14.33 4.78 -8.54
C ARG A 235 15.57 5.53 -8.08
N SER A 236 15.82 6.68 -8.69
CA SER A 236 16.98 7.54 -8.41
C SER A 236 16.63 8.77 -7.58
N TRP A 237 15.36 8.99 -7.28
CA TRP A 237 14.90 10.13 -6.49
C TRP A 237 15.41 10.04 -5.04
N GLN A 238 15.77 11.18 -4.49
CA GLN A 238 16.20 11.33 -3.10
C GLN A 238 15.48 12.54 -2.48
N PRO A 239 15.11 12.48 -1.19
CA PRO A 239 14.50 13.62 -0.51
C PRO A 239 15.49 14.78 -0.44
N PRO A 240 15.02 16.03 -0.65
CA PRO A 240 15.82 17.21 -0.34
C PRO A 240 16.36 17.19 1.09
N ALA A 241 17.59 17.66 1.29
CA ALA A 241 18.28 17.56 2.59
C ALA A 241 17.62 18.36 3.72
N ASP A 242 16.78 19.35 3.39
CA ASP A 242 16.02 20.17 4.33
C ASP A 242 14.65 19.59 4.66
N TRP A 243 14.24 18.48 4.04
CA TRP A 243 12.99 17.80 4.37
C TRP A 243 13.08 17.05 5.69
N THR A 244 12.34 17.54 6.69
CA THR A 244 12.22 16.89 8.01
C THR A 244 11.08 15.87 8.05
N VAL A 245 11.12 14.95 9.01
CA VAL A 245 10.03 14.01 9.30
C VAL A 245 8.76 14.78 9.72
N PRO A 246 7.62 14.66 9.01
CA PRO A 246 6.37 15.29 9.43
C PRO A 246 5.80 14.62 10.70
N SER A 247 5.18 15.41 11.57
CA SER A 247 4.53 14.91 12.79
C SER A 247 3.09 14.50 12.53
N LEU A 248 2.58 13.54 13.32
CA LEU A 248 1.14 13.28 13.39
C LEU A 248 0.39 14.51 13.91
N PRO A 249 -0.81 14.82 13.38
CA PRO A 249 -1.66 15.88 13.88
C PRO A 249 -2.26 15.53 15.25
N ASP A 250 -2.66 16.53 16.04
CA ASP A 250 -3.34 16.30 17.32
C ASP A 250 -4.86 16.05 17.13
N THR A 251 -5.19 14.93 16.49
CA THR A 251 -6.57 14.48 16.27
C THR A 251 -7.02 13.50 17.36
N GLU A 252 -8.32 13.22 17.41
CA GLU A 252 -8.86 12.21 18.32
C GLU A 252 -8.28 10.81 18.06
N ASP A 253 -8.18 10.40 16.80
CA ASP A 253 -7.57 9.13 16.40
C ASP A 253 -6.11 9.01 16.90
N VAL A 254 -5.32 10.08 16.75
CA VAL A 254 -3.92 10.10 17.19
C VAL A 254 -3.82 10.07 18.72
N ARG A 255 -4.69 10.80 19.44
CA ARG A 255 -4.74 10.74 20.90
C ARG A 255 -5.15 9.36 21.41
N ALA A 256 -6.11 8.71 20.77
CA ALA A 256 -6.52 7.35 21.09
C ALA A 256 -5.36 6.35 20.89
N ALA A 257 -4.67 6.45 19.75
CA ALA A 257 -3.48 5.66 19.45
C ALA A 257 -2.38 5.84 20.51
N ARG A 258 -2.09 7.10 20.86
CA ARG A 258 -1.07 7.46 21.87
C ARG A 258 -1.42 6.91 23.25
N SER A 259 -2.67 7.06 23.68
CA SER A 259 -3.16 6.56 24.97
C SER A 259 -3.00 5.05 25.08
N ARG A 260 -3.36 4.31 24.01
CA ARG A 260 -3.22 2.86 23.96
C ARG A 260 -1.76 2.42 24.01
N THR A 261 -0.90 3.03 23.20
CA THR A 261 0.53 2.68 23.18
C THR A 261 1.24 2.94 24.51
N LEU A 262 0.86 4.00 25.24
CA LEU A 262 1.44 4.28 26.57
C LEU A 262 0.93 3.35 27.68
N SER A 263 -0.20 2.69 27.46
CA SER A 263 -0.85 1.80 28.44
C SER A 263 -0.49 0.32 28.25
N ALA A 264 0.15 -0.03 27.12
CA ALA A 264 0.61 -1.37 26.77
C ALA A 264 2.04 -1.60 27.26
#